data_AF-A0A2V5ULI2-F1
#
_entry.id   AF-A0A2V5ULI2-F1
#
_cell.length_a   1.000
_cell.length_b   1.000
_cell.length_c   1.000
_cell.angle_alpha   90.00
_cell.angle_beta   90.00
_cell.angle_gamma   90.00
#
_symmetry.space_group_name_H-M   'P 1'
#
loop_
_entity.id
_entity.type
_entity.pdbx_description
1 polymer ?
#
loop_
_entity_poly.entity_id
_entity_poly.type
_entity_poly.pdbx_seq_one_letter_code
_entity_poly.pdbx_strand_id
1 'polypeptide(L)'
;MKLVTRFQRATLRDVISIARKELILASPYIKKTEADWVCDELKKAKVSRAAVQILTHVRTDSVLSGSLDLDALIAFSNNLPNATILNLPRLHAKVYVADSRCAFVTSANLTSPGLDGNFECGVTMDEQSVVNELRISLRAYAKVGNVLTADTLRELGATANELAREFQHVQRAAGSKVGARSAHSLFSETILYVLSTMPLTTAELHPRIQRMLPDLCRDDIELIINGERFGKKWKHAVRNAQQYLKRTNQIQFDGKRWSLAAP
;
A
#
# COMPACT_ATOMS: atom_id res chain seq x y z
N MET A 1 22.17 12.55 -14.30
CA MET A 1 21.04 12.39 -13.34
C MET A 1 19.84 13.22 -13.78
N LYS A 2 18.61 12.71 -13.61
CA LYS A 2 17.36 13.41 -13.97
C LYS A 2 16.26 13.15 -12.93
N LEU A 3 15.57 14.21 -12.49
CA LEU A 3 14.44 14.13 -11.57
C LEU A 3 13.20 13.54 -12.26
N VAL A 4 12.47 12.69 -11.53
CA VAL A 4 11.26 12.01 -11.96
C VAL A 4 10.17 12.18 -10.91
N THR A 5 9.22 13.07 -11.17
CA THR A 5 8.04 13.32 -10.30
C THR A 5 6.73 12.82 -10.91
N ARG A 6 6.78 12.31 -12.15
CA ARG A 6 5.66 11.74 -12.90
C ARG A 6 6.18 10.63 -13.81
N PHE A 7 5.28 9.76 -14.28
CA PHE A 7 5.58 8.71 -15.25
C PHE A 7 6.61 7.67 -14.75
N GLN A 8 6.43 7.20 -13.51
CA GLN A 8 7.30 6.17 -12.91
C GLN A 8 7.32 4.90 -13.77
N ARG A 9 6.17 4.45 -14.28
CA ARG A 9 6.07 3.29 -15.19
C ARG A 9 6.91 3.45 -16.47
N ALA A 10 6.80 4.60 -17.14
CA ALA A 10 7.54 4.86 -18.37
C ALA A 10 9.05 4.88 -18.10
N THR A 11 9.47 5.50 -17.01
CA THR A 11 10.87 5.54 -16.60
C THR A 11 11.41 4.14 -16.30
N LEU A 12 10.65 3.31 -15.58
CA LEU A 12 11.03 1.92 -15.31
C LEU A 12 11.09 1.09 -16.61
N ARG A 13 10.16 1.32 -17.55
CA ARG A 13 10.22 0.69 -18.88
C ARG A 13 11.55 0.99 -19.58
N ASP A 14 12.00 2.24 -19.54
CA ASP A 14 13.26 2.63 -20.16
C ASP A 14 14.44 1.87 -19.54
N VAL A 15 14.48 1.76 -18.21
CA VAL A 15 15.50 0.96 -17.48
C VAL A 15 15.47 -0.50 -17.94
N ILE A 16 14.29 -1.13 -17.97
CA ILE A 16 14.13 -2.53 -18.41
C ILE A 16 14.62 -2.70 -19.85
N SER A 17 14.25 -1.77 -20.74
CA SER A 17 14.54 -1.87 -22.17
C SER A 17 16.02 -1.83 -22.52
N ILE A 18 16.86 -1.26 -21.64
CA ILE A 18 18.30 -1.11 -21.87
C ILE A 18 19.15 -2.20 -21.21
N ALA A 19 18.57 -3.00 -20.31
CA ALA A 19 19.30 -4.08 -19.63
C ALA A 19 19.77 -5.13 -20.64
N ARG A 20 21.04 -5.55 -20.58
CA ARG A 20 21.61 -6.55 -21.50
C ARG A 20 22.27 -7.72 -20.79
N LYS A 21 22.93 -7.47 -19.67
CA LYS A 21 23.66 -8.48 -18.87
C LYS A 21 22.95 -8.76 -17.57
N GLU A 22 22.43 -7.72 -16.90
CA GLU A 22 21.77 -7.83 -15.61
C GLU A 22 20.67 -6.79 -15.45
N LEU A 23 19.60 -7.20 -14.77
CA LEU A 23 18.57 -6.32 -14.25
C LEU A 23 18.35 -6.64 -12.76
N ILE A 24 18.51 -5.65 -11.87
CA ILE A 24 18.18 -5.77 -10.45
C ILE A 24 16.92 -4.96 -10.19
N LEU A 25 15.88 -5.61 -9.67
CA LEU A 25 14.63 -4.98 -9.24
C LEU A 25 14.50 -5.13 -7.73
N ALA A 26 14.72 -4.05 -6.98
CA ALA A 26 14.51 -4.01 -5.54
C ALA A 26 13.22 -3.28 -5.22
N SER A 27 12.26 -3.97 -4.59
CA SER A 27 11.03 -3.37 -4.07
C SER A 27 10.46 -4.21 -2.92
N PRO A 28 10.11 -3.61 -1.77
CA PRO A 28 9.48 -4.34 -0.67
C PRO A 28 8.07 -4.82 -1.01
N TYR A 29 7.35 -4.08 -1.85
CA TYR A 29 5.99 -4.41 -2.25
C TYR A 29 5.94 -4.60 -3.76
N ILE A 30 5.42 -5.75 -4.16
CA ILE A 30 5.29 -6.14 -5.56
C ILE A 30 3.89 -6.72 -5.75
N LYS A 31 3.21 -6.24 -6.80
CA LYS A 31 1.90 -6.72 -7.22
C LYS A 31 1.99 -7.57 -8.47
N LYS A 32 1.11 -8.56 -8.58
CA LYS A 32 1.13 -9.52 -9.68
C LYS A 32 1.02 -8.84 -11.04
N THR A 33 0.12 -7.87 -11.16
CA THR A 33 -0.08 -7.02 -12.35
C THR A 33 1.21 -6.37 -12.84
N GLU A 34 2.03 -5.86 -11.92
CA GLU A 34 3.30 -5.24 -12.26
C GLU A 34 4.39 -6.27 -12.56
N ALA A 35 4.41 -7.41 -11.88
CA ALA A 35 5.32 -8.50 -12.21
C ALA A 35 5.07 -9.06 -13.62
N ASP A 36 3.81 -9.31 -13.97
CA ASP A 36 3.40 -9.74 -15.31
C ASP A 36 3.83 -8.71 -16.37
N TRP A 37 3.56 -7.42 -16.11
CA TRP A 37 4.00 -6.33 -16.99
C TRP A 37 5.52 -6.28 -17.18
N VAL A 38 6.32 -6.41 -16.11
CA VAL A 38 7.78 -6.46 -16.21
C VAL A 38 8.24 -7.64 -17.07
N CYS A 39 7.64 -8.82 -16.88
CA CYS A 39 7.94 -10.00 -17.68
C CYS A 39 7.67 -9.75 -19.17
N ASP A 40 6.57 -9.09 -19.50
CA ASP A 40 6.22 -8.74 -20.87
C ASP A 40 7.17 -7.71 -21.48
N GLU A 41 7.58 -6.68 -20.73
CA GLU A 41 8.56 -5.71 -21.21
C GLU A 41 9.94 -6.34 -21.44
N LEU A 42 10.37 -7.26 -20.57
CA LEU A 42 11.60 -8.05 -20.77
C LEU A 42 11.54 -8.91 -22.04
N LYS A 43 10.40 -9.58 -22.28
CA LYS A 43 10.16 -10.38 -23.50
C LYS A 43 10.22 -9.47 -24.75
N LYS A 44 9.53 -8.33 -24.74
CA LYS A 44 9.51 -7.35 -25.86
C LYS A 44 10.89 -6.79 -26.17
N ALA A 45 11.65 -6.44 -25.13
CA ALA A 45 12.98 -5.88 -25.28
C ALA A 45 14.04 -6.92 -25.71
N LYS A 46 13.65 -8.20 -25.87
CA LYS A 46 14.54 -9.33 -26.19
C LYS A 46 15.68 -9.46 -25.19
N VAL A 47 15.41 -9.13 -23.92
CA VAL A 47 16.36 -9.17 -22.80
C VAL A 47 16.41 -10.59 -22.19
N SER A 48 16.00 -11.60 -22.94
CA SER A 48 15.82 -12.99 -22.50
C SER A 48 17.10 -13.69 -21.99
N ARG A 49 18.27 -13.05 -22.11
CA ARG A 49 19.56 -13.56 -21.60
C ARG A 49 20.12 -12.82 -20.40
N ALA A 50 19.56 -11.66 -20.01
CA ALA A 50 20.11 -10.90 -18.89
C ALA A 50 19.78 -11.61 -17.56
N ALA A 51 20.72 -11.71 -16.63
CA ALA A 51 20.41 -12.23 -15.29
C ALA A 51 19.43 -11.26 -14.58
N VAL A 52 18.31 -11.77 -14.08
CA VAL A 52 17.33 -10.92 -13.38
C VAL A 52 17.40 -11.22 -11.88
N GLN A 53 17.57 -10.20 -11.05
CA GLN A 53 17.50 -10.33 -9.60
C GLN A 53 16.29 -9.58 -9.07
N ILE A 54 15.40 -10.29 -8.39
CA ILE A 54 14.24 -9.71 -7.72
C ILE A 54 14.55 -9.68 -6.22
N LEU A 55 14.80 -8.49 -5.69
CA LEU A 55 15.06 -8.26 -4.28
C LEU A 55 13.75 -7.79 -3.63
N THR A 56 13.25 -8.57 -2.67
CA THR A 56 12.00 -8.23 -1.97
C THR A 56 12.07 -8.57 -0.49
N HIS A 57 11.03 -8.21 0.26
CA HIS A 57 10.90 -8.54 1.68
C HIS A 57 9.54 -9.19 1.92
N VAL A 58 9.54 -10.52 2.04
CA VAL A 58 8.34 -11.29 2.36
C VAL A 58 8.06 -11.16 3.85
N ARG A 59 6.99 -10.45 4.20
CA ARG A 59 6.49 -10.34 5.57
C ARG A 59 5.10 -10.94 5.70
N THR A 60 4.84 -11.60 6.82
CA THR A 60 3.54 -12.24 7.11
C THR A 60 2.39 -11.24 7.09
N ASP A 61 2.57 -10.04 7.66
CA ASP A 61 1.55 -8.98 7.62
C ASP A 61 1.25 -8.50 6.20
N SER A 62 2.26 -8.46 5.34
CA SER A 62 2.13 -8.03 3.95
C SER A 62 1.42 -9.08 3.10
N VAL A 63 1.64 -10.36 3.42
CA VAL A 63 0.90 -11.47 2.81
C VAL A 63 -0.55 -11.51 3.30
N LEU A 64 -0.79 -11.35 4.61
CA LEU A 64 -2.14 -11.37 5.19
C LEU A 64 -3.01 -10.17 4.81
N SER A 65 -2.41 -8.98 4.69
CA SER A 65 -3.07 -7.78 4.18
C SER A 65 -3.21 -7.77 2.65
N GLY A 66 -2.56 -8.73 1.97
CA GLY A 66 -2.46 -8.75 0.52
C GLY A 66 -1.79 -7.50 -0.04
N SER A 67 -0.78 -6.93 0.64
CA SER A 67 0.04 -5.80 0.12
C SER A 67 1.31 -6.27 -0.60
N LEU A 68 1.73 -7.52 -0.37
CA LEU A 68 2.68 -8.26 -1.20
C LEU A 68 1.98 -9.49 -1.78
N ASP A 69 1.96 -9.60 -3.11
CA ASP A 69 1.36 -10.76 -3.77
C ASP A 69 2.44 -11.83 -3.94
N LEU A 70 2.33 -12.96 -3.23
CA LEU A 70 3.18 -14.13 -3.53
C LEU A 70 3.00 -14.58 -4.98
N ASP A 71 1.81 -14.36 -5.55
CA ASP A 71 1.53 -14.54 -6.98
C ASP A 71 2.44 -13.71 -7.89
N ALA A 72 2.93 -12.54 -7.44
CA ALA A 72 3.88 -11.75 -8.21
C ALA A 72 5.25 -12.44 -8.28
N LEU A 73 5.70 -13.03 -7.18
CA LEU A 73 6.97 -13.78 -7.14
C LEU A 73 6.85 -15.07 -7.94
N ILE A 74 5.72 -15.76 -7.86
CA ILE A 74 5.41 -16.93 -8.68
C ILE A 74 5.39 -16.54 -10.17
N ALA A 75 4.80 -15.39 -10.52
CA ALA A 75 4.79 -14.89 -11.89
C ALA A 75 6.22 -14.69 -12.44
N PHE A 76 7.10 -14.07 -11.66
CA PHE A 76 8.52 -13.95 -12.02
C PHE A 76 9.18 -15.33 -12.19
N SER A 77 9.00 -16.23 -11.21
CA SER A 77 9.59 -17.56 -11.24
C SER A 77 9.15 -18.38 -12.45
N ASN A 78 7.91 -18.25 -12.90
CA ASN A 78 7.35 -19.01 -14.02
C ASN A 78 7.72 -18.41 -15.38
N ASN A 79 7.80 -17.08 -15.48
CA ASN A 79 7.99 -16.39 -16.75
C ASN A 79 9.46 -16.06 -17.06
N LEU A 80 10.34 -16.05 -16.05
CA LEU A 80 11.74 -15.66 -16.18
C LEU A 80 12.66 -16.79 -15.68
N PRO A 81 13.10 -17.72 -16.56
CA PRO A 81 13.94 -18.85 -16.16
C PRO A 81 15.34 -18.44 -15.65
N ASN A 82 15.76 -17.21 -15.96
CA ASN A 82 17.01 -16.57 -15.55
C ASN A 82 16.83 -15.61 -14.36
N ALA A 83 15.67 -15.62 -13.70
CA ALA A 83 15.44 -14.82 -12.51
C ALA A 83 15.90 -15.54 -11.23
N THR A 84 16.53 -14.80 -10.33
CA THR A 84 16.76 -15.19 -8.95
C THR A 84 15.94 -14.27 -8.05
N ILE A 85 15.07 -14.85 -7.24
CA ILE A 85 14.21 -14.11 -6.30
C ILE A 85 14.81 -14.27 -4.90
N LEU A 86 15.06 -13.15 -4.23
CA LEU A 86 15.69 -13.11 -2.92
C LEU A 86 14.80 -12.41 -1.90
N ASN A 87 14.57 -13.08 -0.77
CA ASN A 87 13.99 -12.49 0.42
C ASN A 87 15.09 -11.85 1.28
N LEU A 88 14.99 -10.54 1.45
CA LEU A 88 15.91 -9.73 2.23
C LEU A 88 15.15 -9.06 3.39
N PRO A 89 15.31 -9.57 4.62
CA PRO A 89 14.72 -8.94 5.80
C PRO A 89 15.12 -7.47 5.88
N ARG A 90 14.12 -6.60 6.08
CA ARG A 90 14.27 -5.13 6.16
C ARG A 90 14.59 -4.41 4.85
N LEU A 91 14.53 -5.07 3.69
CA LEU A 91 14.57 -4.35 2.43
C LEU A 91 13.38 -3.39 2.35
N HIS A 92 13.66 -2.11 2.12
CA HIS A 92 12.67 -1.08 1.82
C HIS A 92 13.05 -0.22 0.61
N ALA A 93 14.18 -0.54 -0.02
CA ALA A 93 14.68 0.15 -1.20
C ALA A 93 13.76 -0.12 -2.39
N LYS A 94 13.58 0.91 -3.22
CA LYS A 94 12.80 0.89 -4.46
C LYS A 94 13.72 1.39 -5.56
N VAL A 95 14.51 0.45 -6.05
CA VAL A 95 15.67 0.73 -6.89
C VAL A 95 15.71 -0.28 -8.02
N TYR A 96 15.86 0.23 -9.23
CA TYR A 96 15.88 -0.58 -10.44
C TYR A 96 17.16 -0.28 -11.20
N VAL A 97 17.99 -1.29 -11.45
CA VAL A 97 19.33 -1.11 -12.05
C VAL A 97 19.48 -1.99 -13.27
N ALA A 98 19.86 -1.38 -14.39
CA ALA A 98 20.16 -2.05 -15.64
C ALA A 98 21.66 -1.98 -15.94
N ASP A 99 22.31 -3.14 -15.90
CA ASP A 99 23.76 -3.30 -16.03
C ASP A 99 24.51 -2.33 -15.10
N SER A 100 25.58 -1.71 -15.58
CA SER A 100 26.21 -0.55 -14.94
C SER A 100 25.82 0.77 -15.61
N ARG A 101 24.74 0.78 -16.39
CA ARG A 101 24.44 1.86 -17.35
C ARG A 101 23.37 2.83 -16.87
N CYS A 102 22.34 2.32 -16.21
CA CYS A 102 21.26 3.15 -15.70
C CYS A 102 20.74 2.59 -14.38
N ALA A 103 20.43 3.48 -13.46
CA ALA A 103 19.64 3.15 -12.29
C ALA A 103 18.50 4.15 -12.12
N PHE A 104 17.42 3.66 -11.54
CA PHE A 104 16.26 4.42 -11.13
C PHE A 104 16.01 4.20 -9.64
N VAL A 105 16.22 5.24 -8.85
CA VAL A 105 15.94 5.26 -7.41
C VAL A 105 14.68 6.06 -7.20
N THR A 106 13.69 5.50 -6.52
CA THR A 106 12.37 6.14 -6.38
C THR A 106 11.72 5.84 -5.04
N SER A 107 10.67 6.58 -4.70
CA SER A 107 9.73 6.22 -3.63
C SER A 107 8.64 5.23 -4.08
N ALA A 108 8.50 5.03 -5.39
CA ALA A 108 7.48 4.17 -6.01
C ALA A 108 7.75 2.67 -5.82
N ASN A 109 6.81 1.98 -5.17
CA ASN A 109 6.80 0.52 -5.16
C ASN A 109 6.46 -0.04 -6.55
N LEU A 110 6.78 -1.33 -6.76
CA LEU A 110 6.38 -2.08 -7.95
C LEU A 110 4.91 -2.51 -7.86
N THR A 111 4.02 -1.54 -7.81
CA THR A 111 2.56 -1.70 -7.70
C THR A 111 1.85 -0.68 -8.58
N SER A 112 0.59 -0.90 -8.97
CA SER A 112 -0.13 0.06 -9.83
C SER A 112 -0.25 1.45 -9.20
N PRO A 113 -0.59 1.58 -7.89
CA PRO A 113 -0.53 2.88 -7.22
C PRO A 113 0.88 3.48 -7.24
N GLY A 114 1.94 2.71 -6.98
CA GLY A 114 3.30 3.24 -7.01
C GLY A 114 3.72 3.73 -8.41
N LEU A 115 3.33 3.02 -9.47
CA LEU A 115 3.80 3.36 -10.81
C LEU A 115 2.96 4.42 -11.53
N ASP A 116 1.65 4.50 -11.25
CA ASP A 116 0.71 5.34 -12.02
C ASP A 116 -0.22 6.22 -11.16
N GLY A 117 -0.37 5.95 -9.86
CA GLY A 117 -1.41 6.58 -9.04
C GLY A 117 -0.91 7.59 -8.02
N ASN A 118 0.06 7.19 -7.20
CA ASN A 118 0.58 7.95 -6.08
C ASN A 118 1.46 9.11 -6.57
N PHE A 119 1.56 10.14 -5.73
CA PHE A 119 2.59 11.15 -5.90
C PHE A 119 3.93 10.58 -5.43
N GLU A 120 4.77 10.22 -6.38
CA GLU A 120 6.07 9.58 -6.14
C GLU A 120 7.20 10.45 -6.70
N CYS A 121 8.36 10.38 -6.04
CA CYS A 121 9.55 11.11 -6.46
C CYS A 121 10.73 10.13 -6.62
N GLY A 122 11.49 10.32 -7.68
CA GLY A 122 12.68 9.52 -7.94
C GLY A 122 13.69 10.25 -8.81
N VAL A 123 14.82 9.61 -9.03
CA VAL A 123 15.91 10.09 -9.87
C VAL A 123 16.42 8.95 -10.74
N THR A 124 16.62 9.23 -12.03
CA THR A 124 17.43 8.37 -12.88
C THR A 124 18.86 8.84 -12.89
N MET A 125 19.78 7.89 -13.00
CA MET A 125 21.21 8.13 -13.05
C MET A 125 21.86 7.22 -14.08
N ASP A 126 22.79 7.78 -14.84
CA ASP A 126 23.50 7.19 -15.96
C ASP A 126 25.02 7.36 -15.83
N GLU A 127 25.48 7.98 -14.74
CA GLU A 127 26.90 8.09 -14.42
C GLU A 127 27.43 6.72 -13.99
N GLN A 128 28.28 6.15 -14.83
CA GLN A 128 28.76 4.77 -14.72
C GLN A 128 29.38 4.44 -13.34
N SER A 129 30.15 5.37 -12.75
CA SER A 129 30.77 5.23 -11.42
C SER A 129 29.70 5.02 -10.35
N VAL A 130 28.71 5.92 -10.28
CA VAL A 130 27.62 5.91 -9.29
C VAL A 130 26.70 4.71 -9.49
N VAL A 131 26.30 4.42 -10.74
CA VAL A 131 25.46 3.24 -11.04
C VAL A 131 26.17 1.96 -10.65
N ASN A 132 27.48 1.86 -10.91
CA ASN A 132 28.25 0.69 -10.54
C ASN A 132 28.40 0.52 -9.02
N GLU A 133 28.60 1.60 -8.28
CA GLU A 133 28.64 1.58 -6.80
C GLU A 133 27.31 1.13 -6.20
N LEU A 134 26.20 1.68 -6.69
CA LEU A 134 24.85 1.27 -6.29
C LEU A 134 24.60 -0.21 -6.59
N ARG A 135 25.00 -0.66 -7.79
CA ARG A 135 24.90 -2.07 -8.19
C ARG A 135 25.72 -2.98 -7.28
N ILE A 136 26.96 -2.63 -6.98
CA ILE A 136 27.84 -3.39 -6.06
C ILE A 136 27.18 -3.49 -4.68
N SER A 137 26.63 -2.39 -4.18
CA SER A 137 25.95 -2.34 -2.88
C SER A 137 24.72 -3.25 -2.85
N LEU A 138 23.86 -3.19 -3.88
CA LEU A 138 22.68 -4.06 -4.00
C LEU A 138 23.07 -5.54 -4.12
N ARG A 139 24.11 -5.87 -4.91
CA ARG A 139 24.61 -7.24 -5.03
C ARG A 139 25.20 -7.75 -3.72
N ALA A 140 25.92 -6.91 -2.98
CA ALA A 140 26.45 -7.27 -1.67
C ALA A 140 25.31 -7.57 -0.69
N TYR A 141 24.24 -6.76 -0.71
CA TYR A 141 23.06 -7.02 0.12
C TYR A 141 22.31 -8.27 -0.34
N ALA A 142 22.17 -8.51 -1.64
CA ALA A 142 21.56 -9.73 -2.17
C ALA A 142 22.23 -11.01 -1.65
N LYS A 143 23.55 -11.02 -1.45
CA LYS A 143 24.29 -12.19 -0.94
C LYS A 143 23.86 -12.65 0.46
N VAL A 144 23.29 -11.76 1.28
CA VAL A 144 22.79 -12.12 2.62
C VAL A 144 21.30 -12.49 2.62
N GLY A 145 20.66 -12.48 1.44
CA GLY A 145 19.26 -12.86 1.26
C GLY A 145 19.07 -14.36 1.09
N ASN A 146 17.88 -14.82 1.41
CA ASN A 146 17.47 -16.20 1.16
C ASN A 146 16.87 -16.31 -0.23
N VAL A 147 17.36 -17.25 -1.04
CA VAL A 147 16.78 -17.54 -2.35
C VAL A 147 15.43 -18.19 -2.16
N LEU A 148 14.40 -17.66 -2.83
CA LEU A 148 13.07 -18.25 -2.88
C LEU A 148 12.96 -19.10 -4.14
N THR A 149 13.08 -20.41 -3.98
CA THR A 149 12.91 -21.35 -5.10
C THR A 149 11.44 -21.45 -5.51
N ALA A 150 11.17 -22.00 -6.69
CA ALA A 150 9.80 -22.24 -7.15
C ALA A 150 9.00 -23.14 -6.18
N ASP A 151 9.64 -24.15 -5.60
CA ASP A 151 9.02 -25.03 -4.59
C ASP A 151 8.70 -24.24 -3.31
N THR A 152 9.67 -23.48 -2.79
CA THR A 152 9.47 -22.63 -1.60
C THR A 152 8.37 -21.60 -1.82
N LEU A 153 8.29 -20.98 -3.00
CA LEU A 153 7.21 -20.03 -3.33
C LEU A 153 5.84 -20.70 -3.40
N ARG A 154 5.76 -21.93 -3.93
CA ARG A 154 4.51 -22.71 -3.97
C ARG A 154 4.05 -23.09 -2.56
N GLU A 155 4.96 -23.59 -1.72
CA GLU A 155 4.68 -23.91 -0.33
C GLU A 155 4.23 -22.68 0.46
N LEU A 156 5.00 -21.58 0.39
CA LEU A 156 4.63 -20.31 1.03
C LEU A 156 3.28 -19.80 0.54
N GLY A 157 2.98 -19.89 -0.75
CA GLY A 157 1.70 -19.49 -1.32
C GLY A 157 0.54 -20.31 -0.78
N ALA A 158 0.69 -21.64 -0.68
CA ALA A 158 -0.31 -22.52 -0.12
C ALA A 158 -0.58 -22.22 1.36
N THR A 159 0.49 -22.12 2.18
CA THR A 159 0.40 -21.80 3.60
C THR A 159 -0.20 -20.40 3.82
N ALA A 160 0.19 -19.41 3.00
CA ALA A 160 -0.35 -18.06 3.07
C ALA A 160 -1.86 -18.02 2.80
N ASN A 161 -2.32 -18.73 1.78
CA ASN A 161 -3.74 -18.77 1.42
C ASN A 161 -4.59 -19.48 2.48
N GLU A 162 -4.05 -20.53 3.10
CA GLU A 162 -4.67 -21.17 4.25
C GLU A 162 -4.75 -20.19 5.44
N LEU A 163 -3.64 -19.56 5.81
CA LEU A 163 -3.60 -18.61 6.91
C LEU A 163 -4.50 -17.39 6.67
N ALA A 164 -4.58 -16.88 5.44
CA ALA A 164 -5.47 -15.77 5.10
C ALA A 164 -6.95 -16.15 5.24
N ARG A 165 -7.33 -17.38 4.87
CA ARG A 165 -8.70 -17.89 5.10
C ARG A 165 -8.99 -17.99 6.58
N GLU A 166 -8.11 -18.62 7.36
CA GLU A 166 -8.26 -18.74 8.81
C GLU A 166 -8.32 -17.37 9.49
N PHE A 167 -7.46 -16.43 9.09
CA PHE A 167 -7.46 -15.07 9.61
C PHE A 167 -8.75 -14.33 9.27
N GLN A 168 -9.30 -14.50 8.06
CA GLN A 168 -10.62 -13.95 7.72
C GLN A 168 -11.75 -14.60 8.53
N HIS A 169 -11.68 -15.91 8.78
CA HIS A 169 -12.63 -16.59 9.66
C HIS A 169 -12.56 -16.03 11.08
N VAL A 170 -11.36 -15.86 11.63
CA VAL A 170 -11.13 -15.23 12.93
C VAL A 170 -11.61 -13.77 12.91
N GLN A 171 -11.35 -12.98 11.87
CA GLN A 171 -11.84 -11.60 11.76
C GLN A 171 -13.36 -11.53 11.66
N ARG A 172 -14.03 -12.47 10.99
CA ARG A 172 -15.50 -12.55 10.95
C ARG A 172 -16.08 -12.99 12.28
N ALA A 173 -15.46 -13.98 12.92
CA ALA A 173 -15.85 -14.48 14.24
C ALA A 173 -15.55 -13.46 15.35
N ALA A 174 -14.47 -12.71 15.24
CA ALA A 174 -14.13 -11.58 16.10
C ALA A 174 -14.99 -10.38 15.76
N GLY A 175 -15.30 -10.09 14.49
CA GLY A 175 -16.28 -9.06 14.13
C GLY A 175 -17.69 -9.37 14.65
N SER A 176 -18.03 -10.65 14.82
CA SER A 176 -19.29 -11.07 15.45
C SER A 176 -19.23 -11.20 16.97
N LYS A 177 -18.04 -11.36 17.58
CA LYS A 177 -17.85 -11.51 19.05
C LYS A 177 -17.23 -10.29 19.76
N VAL A 178 -16.54 -9.40 19.04
CA VAL A 178 -15.96 -8.13 19.50
C VAL A 178 -16.97 -7.04 19.19
N GLY A 179 -18.02 -7.01 20.02
CA GLY A 179 -18.85 -5.83 20.25
C GLY A 179 -19.87 -5.50 19.15
N ALA A 180 -21.12 -5.86 19.42
CA ALA A 180 -22.33 -5.31 18.80
C ALA A 180 -22.51 -3.79 19.08
N ARG A 181 -21.48 -2.97 18.79
CA ARG A 181 -21.58 -1.52 18.90
C ARG A 181 -22.00 -0.99 17.55
N SER A 182 -23.21 -0.45 17.48
CA SER A 182 -23.68 0.20 16.27
C SER A 182 -22.75 1.34 15.88
N ALA A 183 -22.62 1.63 14.58
CA ALA A 183 -21.86 2.79 14.10
C ALA A 183 -22.28 4.09 14.82
N HIS A 184 -23.56 4.19 15.19
CA HIS A 184 -24.10 5.31 15.96
C HIS A 184 -23.49 5.42 17.37
N SER A 185 -23.31 4.30 18.08
CA SER A 185 -22.64 4.29 19.39
C SER A 185 -21.19 4.72 19.27
N LEU A 186 -20.46 4.23 18.27
CA LEU A 186 -19.07 4.60 18.03
C LEU A 186 -18.90 6.08 17.68
N PHE A 187 -19.76 6.63 16.81
CA PHE A 187 -19.74 8.07 16.52
C PHE A 187 -20.07 8.91 17.75
N SER A 188 -21.06 8.49 18.55
CA SER A 188 -21.48 9.24 19.74
C SER A 188 -20.35 9.35 20.77
N GLU A 189 -19.68 8.24 21.09
CA GLU A 189 -18.56 8.26 22.03
C GLU A 189 -17.35 9.03 21.50
N THR A 190 -17.06 8.89 20.21
CA THR A 190 -15.96 9.63 19.58
C THR A 190 -16.23 11.13 19.62
N ILE A 191 -17.48 11.57 19.41
CA ILE A 191 -17.85 12.99 19.54
C ILE A 191 -17.61 13.49 20.98
N LEU A 192 -18.07 12.74 21.99
CA LEU A 192 -17.88 13.10 23.39
C LEU A 192 -16.39 13.20 23.75
N TYR A 193 -15.60 12.20 23.35
CA TYR A 193 -14.16 12.20 23.55
C TYR A 193 -13.49 13.41 22.89
N VAL A 194 -13.80 13.69 21.63
CA VAL A 194 -13.19 14.81 20.91
C VAL A 194 -13.58 16.16 21.54
N LEU A 195 -14.84 16.32 21.97
CA LEU A 195 -15.33 17.54 22.62
C LEU A 195 -14.84 17.72 24.06
N SER A 196 -14.37 16.65 24.72
CA SER A 196 -13.75 16.76 26.05
C SER A 196 -12.50 17.64 26.07
N THR A 197 -11.86 17.83 24.90
CA THR A 197 -10.64 18.64 24.77
C THR A 197 -10.93 20.12 24.55
N MET A 198 -11.92 20.44 23.73
CA MET A 198 -12.33 21.82 23.43
C MET A 198 -13.65 21.88 22.65
N PRO A 199 -14.36 23.03 22.67
CA PRO A 199 -15.50 23.27 21.79
C PRO A 199 -15.10 23.38 20.31
N LEU A 200 -15.82 22.67 19.43
CA LEU A 200 -15.50 22.54 18.01
C LEU A 200 -16.71 22.74 17.11
N THR A 201 -16.50 23.31 15.92
CA THR A 201 -17.51 23.33 14.85
C THR A 201 -17.68 21.95 14.23
N THR A 202 -18.79 21.71 13.53
CA THR A 202 -18.99 20.44 12.77
C THR A 202 -17.89 20.23 11.73
N ALA A 203 -17.41 21.29 11.08
CA ALA A 203 -16.33 21.21 10.10
C ALA A 203 -15.01 20.77 10.73
N GLU A 204 -14.73 21.17 11.96
CA GLU A 204 -13.53 20.78 12.72
C GLU A 204 -13.64 19.38 13.33
N LEU A 205 -14.87 18.93 13.67
CA LEU A 205 -15.13 17.60 14.21
C LEU A 205 -14.89 16.49 13.18
N HIS A 206 -15.38 16.66 11.95
CA HIS A 206 -15.28 15.66 10.89
C HIS A 206 -13.87 15.08 10.67
N PRO A 207 -12.80 15.88 10.45
CA PRO A 207 -11.45 15.33 10.23
C PRO A 207 -10.87 14.64 11.48
N ARG A 208 -11.29 15.04 12.69
CA ARG A 208 -10.85 14.40 13.94
C ARG A 208 -11.52 13.04 14.11
N ILE A 209 -12.82 12.98 13.88
CA ILE A 209 -13.60 11.73 13.91
C ILE A 209 -13.11 10.76 12.83
N GLN A 210 -12.85 11.25 11.61
CA GLN A 210 -12.34 10.44 10.50
C GLN A 210 -10.97 9.84 10.81
N ARG A 211 -10.10 10.54 11.55
CA ARG A 211 -8.81 10.01 11.98
C ARG A 211 -8.96 8.87 13.00
N MET A 212 -9.97 8.93 13.86
CA MET A 212 -10.22 7.92 14.90
C MET A 212 -11.02 6.72 14.39
N LEU A 213 -11.89 6.92 13.41
CA LEU A 213 -12.79 5.91 12.85
C LEU A 213 -12.67 5.85 11.30
N PRO A 214 -11.48 5.55 10.74
CA PRO A 214 -11.26 5.60 9.29
C PRO A 214 -12.18 4.64 8.51
N ASP A 215 -12.43 3.45 9.06
CA ASP A 215 -13.27 2.43 8.41
C ASP A 215 -14.74 2.83 8.31
N LEU A 216 -15.23 3.63 9.26
CA LEU A 216 -16.61 4.16 9.25
C LEU A 216 -16.73 5.47 8.46
N CYS A 217 -15.61 6.15 8.20
CA CYS A 217 -15.56 7.47 7.57
C CYS A 217 -15.03 7.42 6.13
N ARG A 218 -15.58 6.50 5.32
CA ARG A 218 -15.13 6.34 3.93
C ARG A 218 -15.70 7.42 3.02
N ASP A 219 -14.83 8.12 2.32
CA ASP A 219 -15.22 9.20 1.39
C ASP A 219 -15.68 8.69 0.02
N ASP A 220 -15.58 7.40 -0.26
CA ASP A 220 -16.11 6.77 -1.48
C ASP A 220 -17.63 6.48 -1.40
N ILE A 221 -18.26 6.62 -0.22
CA ILE A 221 -19.69 6.38 -0.03
C ILE A 221 -20.47 7.70 0.07
N GLU A 222 -21.30 7.98 -0.93
CA GLU A 222 -22.30 9.06 -0.92
C GLU A 222 -23.61 8.62 -0.25
N LEU A 223 -24.31 9.57 0.38
CA LEU A 223 -25.69 9.42 0.82
C LEU A 223 -26.61 9.76 -0.34
N ILE A 224 -27.41 8.79 -0.76
CA ILE A 224 -28.43 8.95 -1.81
C ILE A 224 -29.79 8.66 -1.20
N ILE A 225 -30.73 9.59 -1.33
CA ILE A 225 -32.12 9.45 -0.87
C ILE A 225 -33.01 9.82 -2.06
N ASN A 226 -33.90 8.92 -2.48
CA ASN A 226 -34.78 9.12 -3.63
C ASN A 226 -34.06 9.55 -4.92
N GLY A 227 -32.82 9.07 -5.12
CA GLY A 227 -32.00 9.39 -6.29
C GLY A 227 -31.16 10.67 -6.18
N GLU A 228 -31.37 11.49 -5.15
CA GLU A 228 -30.62 12.73 -4.93
C GLU A 228 -29.43 12.53 -3.99
N ARG A 229 -28.32 13.24 -4.24
CA ARG A 229 -27.07 13.15 -3.47
C ARG A 229 -27.03 14.21 -2.35
N PHE A 230 -26.85 13.77 -1.11
CA PHE A 230 -26.81 14.64 0.09
C PHE A 230 -25.41 14.75 0.72
N GLY A 231 -24.38 14.36 -0.02
CA GLY A 231 -22.98 14.31 0.41
C GLY A 231 -22.64 13.00 1.14
N LYS A 232 -21.47 12.94 1.77
CA LYS A 232 -20.93 11.67 2.32
C LYS A 232 -21.83 11.05 3.40
N LYS A 233 -22.08 9.74 3.28
CA LYS A 233 -22.94 8.97 4.20
C LYS A 233 -22.48 9.06 5.66
N TRP A 234 -21.18 9.00 5.89
CA TRP A 234 -20.62 9.06 7.24
C TRP A 234 -20.78 10.44 7.89
N LYS A 235 -20.66 11.54 7.12
CA LYS A 235 -20.88 12.90 7.64
C LYS A 235 -22.32 13.10 8.08
N HIS A 236 -23.27 12.50 7.38
CA HIS A 236 -24.67 12.47 7.81
C HIS A 236 -24.85 11.65 9.10
N ALA A 237 -24.22 10.48 9.21
CA ALA A 237 -24.26 9.67 10.43
C ALA A 237 -23.68 10.40 11.66
N VAL A 238 -22.58 11.14 11.49
CA VAL A 238 -22.00 12.01 12.53
C VAL A 238 -22.99 13.08 12.97
N ARG A 239 -23.65 13.77 12.04
CA ARG A 239 -24.67 14.78 12.39
C ARG A 239 -25.84 14.17 13.15
N ASN A 240 -26.27 12.96 12.79
CA ASN A 240 -27.33 12.25 13.52
C ASN A 240 -26.90 11.91 14.95
N ALA A 241 -25.65 11.50 15.15
CA ALA A 241 -25.08 11.30 16.49
C ALA A 241 -25.00 12.62 17.28
N GLN A 242 -24.60 13.73 16.67
CA GLN A 242 -24.62 15.05 17.31
C GLN A 242 -26.03 15.45 17.78
N GLN A 243 -27.06 15.24 16.94
CA GLN A 243 -28.45 15.54 17.31
C GLN A 243 -28.95 14.63 18.44
N TYR A 244 -28.59 13.35 18.42
CA TYR A 244 -28.91 12.41 19.49
C TYR A 244 -28.27 12.83 20.83
N LEU A 245 -26.98 13.14 20.83
CA LEU A 245 -26.25 13.59 22.02
C LEU A 245 -26.80 14.91 22.57
N LYS A 246 -27.21 15.83 21.67
CA LYS A 246 -27.88 17.08 22.06
C LYS A 246 -29.21 16.82 22.74
N ARG A 247 -30.06 15.96 22.15
CA ARG A 247 -31.37 15.61 22.71
C ARG A 247 -31.26 14.88 24.05
N THR A 248 -30.19 14.13 24.26
CA THR A 248 -29.89 13.44 25.53
C THR A 248 -29.07 14.31 26.49
N ASN A 249 -28.91 15.60 26.19
CA ASN A 249 -28.25 16.59 27.04
C ASN A 249 -26.78 16.29 27.39
N GLN A 250 -26.08 15.55 26.54
CA GLN A 250 -24.64 15.26 26.72
C GLN A 250 -23.73 16.29 26.05
N ILE A 251 -24.24 16.95 25.01
CA ILE A 251 -23.55 18.05 24.31
C ILE A 251 -24.53 19.19 24.05
N GLN A 252 -24.00 20.39 23.87
CA GLN A 252 -24.75 21.59 23.53
C GLN A 252 -24.18 22.27 22.29
N PHE A 253 -25.02 23.06 21.61
CA PHE A 253 -24.63 23.83 20.43
C PHE A 253 -25.00 25.30 20.63
N ASP A 254 -24.00 26.18 20.60
CA ASP A 254 -24.15 27.62 20.87
C ASP A 254 -24.56 28.44 19.61
N GLY A 255 -24.86 27.76 18.50
CA GLY A 255 -25.10 28.38 17.19
C GLY A 255 -23.90 28.32 16.26
N LYS A 256 -22.70 28.01 16.78
CA LYS A 256 -21.46 27.89 16.00
C LYS A 256 -20.65 26.64 16.35
N ARG A 257 -20.48 26.34 17.63
CA ARG A 257 -19.64 25.26 18.16
C ARG A 257 -20.45 24.31 19.02
N TRP A 258 -20.02 23.06 18.98
CA TRP A 258 -20.43 22.00 19.89
C TRP A 258 -19.51 21.99 21.10
N SER A 259 -20.05 21.79 22.29
CA SER A 259 -19.30 21.57 23.54
C SER A 259 -19.99 20.49 24.37
N LEU A 260 -19.28 19.91 25.34
CA LEU A 260 -19.92 19.09 26.36
C LEU A 260 -20.93 19.93 27.14
N ALA A 261 -22.08 19.35 27.47
CA ALA A 261 -22.98 19.97 28.42
C ALA A 261 -22.26 20.03 29.78
N ALA A 262 -22.41 21.15 30.51
CA ALA A 262 -21.91 21.21 31.87
C ALA A 262 -22.64 20.16 32.74
N PRO A 263 -21.94 19.52 33.69
CA PRO A 263 -22.58 18.58 34.62
C PRO A 263 -23.70 19.23 35.44
#